data_AF-A0A6I7PEY3-F1
#
_entry.id   AF-A0A6I7PEY3-F1
#
_cell.length_a   1.000
_cell.length_b   1.000
_cell.length_c   1.000
_cell.angle_alpha   90.00
_cell.angle_beta   90.00
_cell.angle_gamma   90.00
#
_symmetry.space_group_name_H-M   'P 1'
#
loop_
_entity.id
_entity.type
_entity.pdbx_description
1 polymer ?
#
loop_
_entity_poly.entity_id
_entity_poly.type
_entity_poly.pdbx_seq_one_letter_code
_entity_poly.pdbx_strand_id
1 'polypeptide(L)'
;MTPRAFIDKWRGVELKERSAAQSHFIDLCRLLDVDDPVTADPKGTWFTFEMGASKTSGGEGWADVWRRGCFGWEYKGKKKDLDAAFGQLLQYAIALENPPLLIVSDMDRIRVHTNFTNTVQRVHELTLDDLLDGAKRDLLRAAFVEPERFKPTTTRQGLTEEAAKRFAGLALRLRARGHAPETVAHFVNRLVFCMFAEDVGLLPNKLFTRMLEGCARAPFEFEGHAAVLFQAMQGGGRVGFEAVGWFNGGLFDDDTALPLEQADVDDLREAARLDWSEIDPSILGTLFERGLDPDKRSQLGAHYTDRDKIMLIVNPVIVRPLEAEWAETKAGIDAALAKA
;
A
#
# COMPACT_ATOMS: atom_id res chain seq x y z
N MET A 1 -3.09 18.14 -30.12
CA MET A 1 -3.20 19.43 -29.38
C MET A 1 -1.82 19.78 -28.82
N THR A 2 -1.41 21.05 -28.73
CA THR A 2 -0.10 21.40 -28.13
C THR A 2 -0.20 21.38 -26.59
N PRO A 3 0.87 21.03 -25.85
CA PRO A 3 0.84 21.02 -24.38
C PRO A 3 0.48 22.39 -23.78
N ARG A 4 1.00 23.48 -24.36
CA ARG A 4 0.66 24.83 -23.89
C ARG A 4 -0.83 25.15 -24.09
N ALA A 5 -1.42 24.77 -25.23
CA ALA A 5 -2.85 24.97 -25.46
C ALA A 5 -3.73 24.13 -24.52
N PHE A 6 -3.30 22.91 -24.19
CA PHE A 6 -3.98 22.06 -23.20
C PHE A 6 -3.98 22.73 -21.82
N ILE A 7 -2.82 23.18 -21.35
CA ILE A 7 -2.66 23.83 -20.04
C ILE A 7 -3.45 25.13 -19.96
N ASP A 8 -3.32 26.00 -20.97
CA ASP A 8 -4.02 27.29 -21.01
C ASP A 8 -5.55 27.09 -20.98
N LYS A 9 -6.05 26.07 -21.67
CA LYS A 9 -7.47 25.69 -21.61
C LYS A 9 -7.86 25.23 -20.21
N TRP A 10 -7.24 24.18 -19.70
CA TRP A 10 -7.71 23.48 -18.51
C TRP A 10 -7.43 24.22 -17.21
N ARG A 11 -6.40 25.06 -17.16
CA ARG A 11 -6.14 25.94 -16.01
C ARG A 11 -7.30 26.90 -15.75
N GLY A 12 -7.93 27.42 -16.82
CA GLY A 12 -9.03 28.39 -16.73
C GLY A 12 -10.43 27.78 -16.62
N VAL A 13 -10.60 26.46 -16.66
CA VAL A 13 -11.91 25.82 -16.56
C VAL A 13 -12.41 25.82 -15.12
N GLU A 14 -13.60 26.39 -14.90
CA GLU A 14 -14.33 26.39 -13.61
C GLU A 14 -15.58 25.49 -13.63
N LEU A 15 -15.75 24.70 -14.69
CA LEU A 15 -16.89 23.80 -14.84
C LEU A 15 -16.92 22.70 -13.77
N LYS A 16 -18.13 22.23 -13.45
CA LYS A 16 -18.31 21.08 -12.55
C LYS A 16 -17.76 19.81 -13.19
N GLU A 17 -17.28 18.90 -12.36
CA GLU A 17 -16.72 17.58 -12.71
C GLU A 17 -17.52 16.86 -13.82
N ARG A 18 -18.81 16.61 -13.60
CA ARG A 18 -19.70 15.92 -14.56
C ARG A 18 -19.78 16.57 -15.94
N SER A 19 -19.53 17.87 -16.03
CA SER A 19 -19.60 18.63 -17.29
C SER A 19 -18.24 18.74 -17.99
N ALA A 20 -17.15 18.39 -17.31
CA ALA A 20 -15.79 18.66 -17.74
C ALA A 20 -14.95 17.39 -17.98
N ALA A 21 -15.18 16.32 -17.20
CA ALA A 21 -14.35 15.13 -17.16
C ALA A 21 -14.14 14.47 -18.55
N GLN A 22 -15.21 14.18 -19.28
CA GLN A 22 -15.11 13.55 -20.61
C GLN A 22 -14.36 14.45 -21.60
N SER A 23 -14.65 15.76 -21.60
CA SER A 23 -13.96 16.72 -22.47
C SER A 23 -12.47 16.83 -22.12
N HIS A 24 -12.13 16.81 -20.83
CA HIS A 24 -10.75 16.80 -20.35
C HIS A 24 -10.02 15.57 -20.84
N PHE A 25 -10.64 14.39 -20.67
CA PHE A 25 -10.04 13.14 -21.09
C PHE A 25 -9.82 13.07 -22.61
N ILE A 26 -10.79 13.52 -23.42
CA ILE A 26 -10.63 13.57 -24.89
C ILE A 26 -9.47 14.49 -25.29
N ASP A 27 -9.35 15.66 -24.65
CA ASP A 27 -8.21 16.55 -24.92
C ASP A 27 -6.88 15.95 -24.46
N LEU A 28 -6.89 15.16 -23.38
CA LEU A 28 -5.72 14.43 -22.92
C LEU A 28 -5.30 13.37 -23.94
N CYS A 29 -6.24 12.62 -24.52
CA CYS A 29 -5.99 11.69 -25.63
C CYS A 29 -5.31 12.42 -26.82
N ARG A 30 -5.84 13.60 -27.21
CA ARG A 30 -5.26 14.44 -28.28
C ARG A 30 -3.90 15.05 -27.93
N LEU A 31 -3.60 15.24 -26.65
CA LEU A 31 -2.29 15.72 -26.19
C LEU A 31 -1.25 14.61 -26.25
N LEU A 32 -1.65 13.39 -25.92
CA LEU A 32 -0.79 12.21 -25.83
C LEU A 32 -0.70 11.41 -27.15
N ASP A 33 -1.41 11.84 -28.19
CA ASP A 33 -1.48 11.16 -29.48
C ASP A 33 -1.91 9.68 -29.33
N VAL A 34 -3.06 9.52 -28.67
CA VAL A 34 -3.79 8.25 -28.53
C VAL A 34 -5.24 8.48 -28.90
N ASP A 35 -5.90 7.45 -29.44
CA ASP A 35 -7.33 7.52 -29.74
C ASP A 35 -8.16 7.68 -28.45
N ASP A 36 -9.26 8.41 -28.53
CA ASP A 36 -10.25 8.52 -27.46
C ASP A 36 -11.16 7.28 -27.40
N PRO A 37 -11.90 7.04 -26.30
CA PRO A 37 -12.71 5.83 -26.15
C PRO A 37 -13.72 5.62 -27.29
N VAL A 38 -14.35 6.69 -27.79
CA VAL A 38 -15.39 6.59 -28.82
C VAL A 38 -14.79 6.24 -30.18
N THR A 39 -13.64 6.84 -30.51
CA THR A 39 -12.92 6.57 -31.76
C THR A 39 -12.30 5.17 -31.76
N ALA A 40 -11.66 4.80 -30.65
CA ALA A 40 -10.93 3.54 -30.52
C ALA A 40 -11.83 2.31 -30.42
N ASP A 41 -12.93 2.43 -29.66
CA ASP A 41 -13.84 1.34 -29.37
C ASP A 41 -15.31 1.83 -29.31
N PRO A 42 -15.94 2.03 -30.47
CA PRO A 42 -17.32 2.52 -30.55
C PRO A 42 -18.35 1.64 -29.83
N LYS A 43 -17.99 0.40 -29.49
CA LYS A 43 -18.87 -0.57 -28.80
C LYS A 43 -18.59 -0.64 -27.29
N GLY A 44 -17.54 0.00 -26.79
CA GLY A 44 -17.18 0.03 -25.37
C GLY A 44 -16.83 -1.34 -24.77
N THR A 45 -16.29 -2.26 -25.56
CA THR A 45 -15.93 -3.62 -25.16
C THR A 45 -14.58 -3.74 -24.43
N TRP A 46 -13.68 -2.78 -24.62
CA TRP A 46 -12.34 -2.74 -24.03
C TRP A 46 -11.85 -1.31 -23.75
N PHE A 47 -12.51 -0.27 -24.24
CA PHE A 47 -12.22 1.12 -23.87
C PHE A 47 -13.49 1.98 -23.93
N THR A 48 -13.98 2.46 -22.78
CA THR A 48 -15.25 3.22 -22.73
C THR A 48 -15.24 4.29 -21.63
N PHE A 49 -16.11 5.28 -21.81
CA PHE A 49 -16.58 6.12 -20.72
C PHE A 49 -17.64 5.38 -19.92
N GLU A 50 -17.78 5.74 -18.63
CA GLU A 50 -18.84 5.26 -17.75
C GLU A 50 -18.95 3.72 -17.80
N MET A 51 -17.89 3.01 -17.42
CA MET A 51 -17.95 1.56 -17.30
C MET A 51 -18.67 1.18 -16.01
N GLY A 52 -19.82 0.54 -16.14
CA GLY A 52 -20.59 0.01 -15.02
C GLY A 52 -19.83 -1.10 -14.30
N ALA A 53 -19.78 -1.01 -12.97
CA ALA A 53 -19.06 -1.94 -12.12
C ALA A 53 -19.82 -2.19 -10.82
N SER A 54 -20.04 -3.46 -10.47
CA SER A 54 -20.63 -3.82 -9.19
C SER A 54 -19.60 -3.60 -8.06
N LYS A 55 -20.01 -2.93 -6.97
CA LYS A 55 -19.16 -2.75 -5.78
C LYS A 55 -18.89 -4.09 -5.11
N THR A 56 -17.67 -4.28 -4.60
CA THR A 56 -17.36 -5.39 -3.70
C THR A 56 -18.20 -5.40 -2.42
N SER A 57 -18.67 -4.24 -1.96
CA SER A 57 -19.57 -4.09 -0.79
C SER A 57 -21.07 -4.21 -1.12
N GLY A 58 -21.44 -4.50 -2.36
CA GLY A 58 -22.82 -4.43 -2.86
C GLY A 58 -23.23 -3.03 -3.34
N GLY A 59 -24.00 -2.99 -4.44
CA GLY A 59 -24.46 -1.76 -5.12
C GLY A 59 -23.80 -1.54 -6.49
N GLU A 60 -24.40 -0.67 -7.30
CA GLU A 60 -23.87 -0.26 -8.60
C GLU A 60 -22.94 0.95 -8.45
N GLY A 61 -21.85 0.97 -9.20
CA GLY A 61 -21.02 2.15 -9.41
C GLY A 61 -20.36 2.11 -10.78
N TRP A 62 -19.57 3.13 -11.07
CA TRP A 62 -19.10 3.40 -12.41
C TRP A 62 -17.69 3.95 -12.32
N ALA A 63 -16.79 3.50 -13.20
CA ALA A 63 -15.54 4.20 -13.46
C ALA A 63 -15.78 5.21 -14.59
N ASP A 64 -15.31 6.45 -14.42
CA ASP A 64 -15.50 7.50 -15.43
C ASP A 64 -14.90 7.11 -16.78
N VAL A 65 -13.71 6.49 -16.75
CA VAL A 65 -13.11 5.88 -17.94
C VAL A 65 -12.48 4.55 -17.58
N TRP A 66 -12.64 3.55 -18.44
CA TRP A 66 -12.00 2.26 -18.28
C TRP A 66 -11.39 1.81 -19.58
N ARG A 67 -10.15 1.29 -19.50
CA ARG A 67 -9.48 0.63 -20.61
C ARG A 67 -8.96 -0.72 -20.13
N ARG A 68 -9.49 -1.80 -20.71
CA ARG A 68 -9.17 -3.18 -20.35
C ARG A 68 -7.65 -3.42 -20.39
N GLY A 69 -7.14 -4.03 -19.32
CA GLY A 69 -5.72 -4.34 -19.18
C GLY A 69 -4.80 -3.12 -19.02
N CYS A 70 -5.35 -1.90 -18.92
CA CYS A 70 -4.55 -0.68 -18.76
C CYS A 70 -4.92 0.06 -17.47
N PHE A 71 -6.14 0.58 -17.36
CA PHE A 71 -6.54 1.38 -16.22
C PHE A 71 -8.06 1.38 -15.94
N GLY A 72 -8.40 1.63 -14.68
CA GLY A 72 -9.64 2.30 -14.29
C GLY A 72 -9.32 3.76 -13.94
N TRP A 73 -10.15 4.71 -14.39
CA TRP A 73 -9.96 6.14 -14.18
C TRP A 73 -11.17 6.77 -13.51
N GLU A 74 -10.93 7.55 -12.46
CA GLU A 74 -11.95 8.28 -11.71
C GLU A 74 -11.60 9.77 -11.61
N TYR A 75 -12.56 10.63 -11.91
CA TYR A 75 -12.44 12.07 -11.76
C TYR A 75 -13.02 12.55 -10.42
N LYS A 76 -12.50 13.69 -9.99
CA LYS A 76 -13.15 14.57 -9.02
C LYS A 76 -13.14 16.01 -9.53
N GLY A 77 -14.00 16.86 -8.95
CA GLY A 77 -13.93 18.29 -9.16
C GLY A 77 -12.56 18.86 -8.75
N LYS A 78 -12.19 20.02 -9.31
CA LYS A 78 -10.91 20.67 -9.04
C LYS A 78 -10.60 20.81 -7.55
N LYS A 79 -9.36 20.49 -7.16
CA LYS A 79 -8.84 20.57 -5.78
C LYS A 79 -9.60 19.71 -4.77
N LYS A 80 -10.39 18.74 -5.23
CA LYS A 80 -11.03 17.75 -4.35
C LYS A 80 -10.03 16.69 -3.89
N ASP A 81 -10.51 15.88 -2.95
CA ASP A 81 -9.77 14.78 -2.36
C ASP A 81 -9.64 13.62 -3.36
N LEU A 82 -8.41 13.38 -3.82
CA LEU A 82 -8.08 12.29 -4.73
C LEU A 82 -7.93 10.94 -4.02
N ASP A 83 -7.70 10.93 -2.72
CA ASP A 83 -7.61 9.68 -1.94
C ASP A 83 -9.01 9.07 -1.79
N ALA A 84 -10.04 9.90 -1.65
CA ALA A 84 -11.44 9.47 -1.73
C ALA A 84 -11.79 8.88 -3.12
N ALA A 85 -11.26 9.45 -4.21
CA ALA A 85 -11.45 8.92 -5.56
C ALA A 85 -10.75 7.56 -5.74
N PHE A 86 -9.54 7.43 -5.18
CA PHE A 86 -8.78 6.19 -5.23
C PHE A 86 -9.48 5.08 -4.43
N GLY A 87 -9.99 5.41 -3.24
CA GLY A 87 -10.82 4.50 -2.44
C GLY A 87 -12.07 4.02 -3.17
N GLN A 88 -12.67 4.86 -4.02
CA GLN A 88 -13.79 4.45 -4.89
C GLN A 88 -13.32 3.45 -5.96
N LEU A 89 -12.26 3.74 -6.70
CA LEU A 89 -11.73 2.82 -7.71
C LEU A 89 -11.38 1.44 -7.13
N LEU A 90 -10.80 1.40 -5.92
CA LEU A 90 -10.50 0.14 -5.23
C LEU A 90 -11.74 -0.74 -5.01
N GLN A 91 -12.91 -0.15 -4.74
CA GLN A 91 -14.16 -0.89 -4.53
C GLN A 91 -14.67 -1.61 -5.80
N TYR A 92 -14.26 -1.14 -6.98
CA TYR A 92 -14.68 -1.67 -8.27
C TYR A 92 -13.56 -2.39 -9.03
N ALA A 93 -12.32 -2.38 -8.52
CA ALA A 93 -11.15 -2.90 -9.24
C ALA A 93 -11.38 -4.31 -9.79
N ILE A 94 -12.01 -5.20 -9.01
CA ILE A 94 -12.34 -6.57 -9.45
C ILE A 94 -13.33 -6.57 -10.62
N ALA A 95 -14.39 -5.77 -10.54
CA ALA A 95 -15.39 -5.65 -11.61
C ALA A 95 -14.81 -5.00 -12.89
N LEU A 96 -13.73 -4.22 -12.75
CA LEU A 96 -12.97 -3.65 -13.86
C LEU A 96 -11.88 -4.59 -14.41
N GLU A 97 -11.92 -5.87 -14.06
CA GLU A 97 -10.92 -6.91 -14.43
C GLU A 97 -9.52 -6.68 -13.81
N ASN A 98 -9.46 -6.08 -12.62
CA ASN A 98 -8.22 -5.75 -11.89
C ASN A 98 -7.16 -5.08 -12.78
N PRO A 99 -7.45 -3.88 -13.30
CA PRO A 99 -6.53 -3.20 -14.20
C PRO A 99 -5.19 -2.91 -13.47
N PRO A 100 -4.06 -2.92 -14.20
CA PRO A 100 -2.73 -2.72 -13.61
C PRO A 100 -2.53 -1.30 -13.07
N LEU A 101 -3.34 -0.33 -13.48
CA LEU A 101 -3.30 1.05 -12.99
C LEU A 101 -4.68 1.51 -12.51
N LEU A 102 -4.70 2.24 -11.41
CA LEU A 102 -5.88 2.96 -10.93
C LEU A 102 -5.54 4.45 -10.96
N ILE A 103 -6.21 5.21 -11.83
CA ILE A 103 -5.85 6.60 -12.10
C ILE A 103 -6.92 7.51 -11.56
N VAL A 104 -6.52 8.51 -10.79
CA VAL A 104 -7.44 9.53 -10.28
C VAL A 104 -7.01 10.91 -10.74
N SER A 105 -7.99 11.77 -11.04
CA SER A 105 -7.68 13.13 -11.49
C SER A 105 -8.70 14.16 -11.03
N ASP A 106 -8.22 15.35 -10.69
CA ASP A 106 -9.06 16.52 -10.45
C ASP A 106 -8.98 17.55 -11.61
N MET A 107 -8.53 17.11 -12.79
CA MET A 107 -8.22 17.90 -13.98
C MET A 107 -7.02 18.86 -13.86
N ASP A 108 -6.54 19.14 -12.64
CA ASP A 108 -5.30 19.89 -12.43
C ASP A 108 -4.12 18.95 -12.10
N ARG A 109 -4.42 17.80 -11.48
CA ARG A 109 -3.50 16.74 -11.09
C ARG A 109 -4.01 15.40 -11.60
N ILE A 110 -3.08 14.53 -11.95
CA ILE A 110 -3.31 13.14 -12.33
C ILE A 110 -2.42 12.28 -11.44
N ARG A 111 -3.00 11.36 -10.67
CA ARG A 111 -2.26 10.37 -9.88
C ARG A 111 -2.48 9.00 -10.48
N VAL A 112 -1.39 8.35 -10.89
CA VAL A 112 -1.38 6.98 -11.39
C VAL A 112 -0.93 6.07 -10.25
N HIS A 113 -1.85 5.29 -9.70
CA HIS A 113 -1.57 4.28 -8.67
C HIS A 113 -1.30 2.94 -9.36
N THR A 114 -0.17 2.31 -9.04
CA THR A 114 0.15 0.98 -9.56
C THR A 114 -0.62 -0.10 -8.80
N ASN A 115 -1.24 -1.03 -9.53
CA ASN A 115 -2.07 -2.11 -8.99
C ASN A 115 -1.59 -3.49 -9.49
N PHE A 116 -0.28 -3.72 -9.45
CA PHE A 116 0.31 -5.00 -9.80
C PHE A 116 0.42 -5.90 -8.57
N THR A 117 0.01 -7.15 -8.72
CA THR A 117 0.15 -8.15 -7.66
C THR A 117 1.62 -8.38 -7.30
N ASN A 118 1.89 -8.65 -6.02
CA ASN A 118 3.22 -8.95 -5.46
C ASN A 118 4.30 -7.85 -5.60
N THR A 119 3.91 -6.63 -5.95
CA THR A 119 4.81 -5.46 -6.00
C THR A 119 4.38 -4.42 -4.97
N VAL A 120 5.34 -3.59 -4.55
CA VAL A 120 5.05 -2.45 -3.67
C VAL A 120 4.32 -1.39 -4.46
N GLN A 121 3.14 -0.97 -4.02
CA GLN A 121 2.38 0.08 -4.69
C GLN A 121 3.19 1.39 -4.79
N ARG A 122 3.14 2.03 -5.96
CA ARG A 122 3.69 3.36 -6.20
C ARG A 122 2.62 4.29 -6.75
N VAL A 123 2.77 5.57 -6.44
CA VAL A 123 1.93 6.64 -6.95
C VAL A 123 2.79 7.60 -7.76
N HIS A 124 2.39 7.85 -9.00
CA HIS A 124 3.01 8.84 -9.87
C HIS A 124 2.06 10.03 -10.01
N GLU A 125 2.43 11.17 -9.43
CA GLU A 125 1.67 12.41 -9.57
C GLU A 125 2.21 13.26 -10.72
N LEU A 126 1.30 13.77 -11.55
CA LEU A 126 1.55 14.68 -12.65
C LEU A 126 0.63 15.89 -12.52
N THR A 127 1.19 17.08 -12.51
CA THR A 127 0.44 18.34 -12.59
C THR A 127 0.26 18.77 -14.04
N LEU A 128 -0.61 19.75 -14.30
CA LEU A 128 -0.70 20.38 -15.63
C LEU A 128 0.66 20.89 -16.12
N ASP A 129 1.48 21.47 -15.24
CA ASP A 129 2.76 22.07 -15.63
C ASP A 129 3.79 21.00 -16.01
N ASP A 130 3.73 19.81 -15.39
CA ASP A 130 4.55 18.66 -15.76
C ASP A 130 4.29 18.23 -17.22
N LEU A 131 3.09 18.50 -17.77
CA LEU A 131 2.75 18.14 -19.15
C LEU A 131 3.47 19.03 -20.20
N LEU A 132 4.23 20.05 -19.80
CA LEU A 132 5.16 20.73 -20.70
C LEU A 132 6.36 19.82 -21.05
N ASP A 133 6.77 18.97 -20.13
CA ASP A 133 7.85 18.01 -20.33
C ASP A 133 7.40 16.88 -21.26
N GLY A 134 8.24 16.57 -22.26
CA GLY A 134 8.02 15.44 -23.16
C GLY A 134 8.08 14.11 -22.43
N ALA A 135 9.03 13.91 -21.52
CA ALA A 135 9.22 12.66 -20.81
C ALA A 135 8.04 12.33 -19.88
N LYS A 136 7.46 13.34 -19.24
CA LYS A 136 6.26 13.21 -18.40
C LYS A 136 5.03 12.84 -19.24
N ARG A 137 4.88 13.44 -20.42
CA ARG A 137 3.83 13.06 -21.38
C ARG A 137 4.03 11.65 -21.91
N ASP A 138 5.25 11.25 -22.23
CA ASP A 138 5.57 9.89 -22.67
C ASP A 138 5.25 8.85 -21.58
N LEU A 139 5.54 9.19 -20.31
CA LEU A 139 5.15 8.36 -19.18
C LEU A 139 3.63 8.24 -19.05
N LEU A 140 2.90 9.37 -19.10
CA LEU A 140 1.44 9.35 -19.04
C LEU A 140 0.83 8.60 -20.24
N ARG A 141 1.40 8.75 -21.43
CA ARG A 141 1.02 7.99 -22.62
C ARG A 141 1.21 6.49 -22.40
N ALA A 142 2.30 6.08 -21.75
CA ALA A 142 2.54 4.67 -21.43
C ALA A 142 1.42 4.09 -20.56
N ALA A 143 0.76 4.87 -19.70
CA ALA A 143 -0.39 4.38 -18.92
C ALA A 143 -1.54 3.90 -19.82
N PHE A 144 -1.66 4.46 -21.03
CA PHE A 144 -2.69 4.08 -22.00
C PHE A 144 -2.31 2.86 -22.83
N VAL A 145 -1.05 2.70 -23.19
CA VAL A 145 -0.64 1.71 -24.23
C VAL A 145 0.39 0.69 -23.77
N GLU A 146 1.09 0.94 -22.67
CA GLU A 146 2.17 0.10 -22.16
C GLU A 146 2.24 0.18 -20.61
N PRO A 147 1.17 -0.23 -19.91
CA PRO A 147 1.06 -0.05 -18.46
C PRO A 147 2.16 -0.77 -17.67
N GLU A 148 2.74 -1.85 -18.20
CA GLU A 148 3.86 -2.58 -17.59
C GLU A 148 5.09 -1.69 -17.30
N ARG A 149 5.26 -0.54 -17.98
CA ARG A 149 6.33 0.43 -17.66
C ARG A 149 6.19 1.03 -16.26
N PHE A 150 5.01 0.99 -15.67
CA PHE A 150 4.76 1.42 -14.31
C PHE A 150 5.01 0.33 -13.28
N LYS A 151 5.25 -0.92 -13.72
CA LYS A 151 5.42 -2.03 -12.80
C LYS A 151 6.63 -1.80 -11.89
N PRO A 152 6.42 -1.70 -10.56
CA PRO A 152 7.51 -1.50 -9.63
C PRO A 152 8.49 -2.68 -9.68
N THR A 153 9.79 -2.39 -9.65
CA THR A 153 10.83 -3.43 -9.55
C THR A 153 10.98 -3.98 -8.13
N THR A 154 10.56 -3.20 -7.13
CA THR A 154 10.56 -3.61 -5.73
C THR A 154 9.38 -4.55 -5.46
N THR A 155 9.68 -5.80 -5.13
CA THR A 155 8.68 -6.77 -4.69
C THR A 155 8.43 -6.64 -3.19
N ARG A 156 7.26 -7.07 -2.73
CA ARG A 156 6.95 -7.14 -1.29
C ARG A 156 7.94 -8.01 -0.53
N GLN A 157 8.36 -9.13 -1.13
CA GLN A 157 9.41 -9.99 -0.56
C GLN A 157 10.74 -9.25 -0.44
N GLY A 158 11.17 -8.52 -1.46
CA GLY A 158 12.42 -7.74 -1.41
C GLY A 158 12.40 -6.68 -0.32
N LEU A 159 11.27 -5.96 -0.17
CA LEU A 159 11.05 -4.99 0.90
C LEU A 159 11.13 -5.66 2.30
N THR A 160 10.45 -6.80 2.45
CA THR A 160 10.44 -7.61 3.67
C THR A 160 11.86 -8.09 4.03
N GLU A 161 12.64 -8.54 3.06
CA GLU A 161 14.03 -8.98 3.26
C GLU A 161 14.97 -7.83 3.65
N GLU A 162 14.77 -6.64 3.10
CA GLU A 162 15.53 -5.44 3.47
C GLU A 162 15.24 -5.04 4.92
N ALA A 163 13.96 -4.94 5.29
CA ALA A 163 13.55 -4.66 6.66
C ALA A 163 14.13 -5.72 7.62
N ALA A 164 14.00 -7.01 7.29
CA ALA A 164 14.52 -8.10 8.10
C ALA A 164 16.04 -8.01 8.34
N LYS A 165 16.83 -7.59 7.35
CA LYS A 165 18.28 -7.39 7.50
C LYS A 165 18.61 -6.29 8.52
N ARG A 166 17.87 -5.19 8.53
CA ARG A 166 18.09 -4.07 9.48
C ARG A 166 17.84 -4.52 10.92
N PHE A 167 16.73 -5.20 11.17
CA PHE A 167 16.41 -5.72 12.50
C PHE A 167 17.33 -6.85 12.95
N ALA A 168 17.81 -7.72 12.03
CA ALA A 168 18.84 -8.71 12.37
C ALA A 168 20.14 -8.03 12.82
N GLY A 169 20.56 -6.95 12.13
CA GLY A 169 21.70 -6.12 12.54
C GLY A 169 21.51 -5.49 13.92
N LEU A 170 20.33 -4.90 14.18
CA LEU A 170 19.95 -4.35 15.48
C LEU A 170 20.03 -5.40 16.60
N ALA A 171 19.42 -6.58 16.38
CA ALA A 171 19.41 -7.65 17.37
C ALA A 171 20.82 -8.14 17.72
N LEU A 172 21.70 -8.28 16.72
CA LEU A 172 23.10 -8.64 16.92
C LEU A 172 23.84 -7.59 17.76
N ARG A 173 23.66 -6.29 17.46
CA ARG A 173 24.29 -5.20 18.22
C ARG A 173 23.80 -5.13 19.66
N LEU A 174 22.50 -5.35 19.91
CA LEU A 174 21.96 -5.40 21.27
C LEU A 174 22.51 -6.60 22.06
N ARG A 175 22.59 -7.78 21.44
CA ARG A 175 23.20 -8.96 22.09
C ARG A 175 24.69 -8.76 22.38
N ALA A 176 25.43 -8.16 21.46
CA ALA A 176 26.84 -7.83 21.66
C ALA A 176 27.07 -6.87 22.83
N ARG A 177 26.07 -6.03 23.14
CA ARG A 177 26.05 -5.15 24.32
C ARG A 177 25.60 -5.84 25.62
N GLY A 178 25.38 -7.16 25.59
CA GLY A 178 25.10 -7.97 26.78
C GLY A 178 23.61 -8.18 27.10
N HIS A 179 22.69 -7.72 26.24
CA HIS A 179 21.26 -7.96 26.44
C HIS A 179 20.89 -9.42 26.16
N ALA A 180 20.03 -9.99 27.01
CA ALA A 180 19.59 -11.38 26.88
C ALA A 180 18.85 -11.63 25.55
N PRO A 181 19.06 -12.77 24.87
CA PRO A 181 18.44 -13.04 23.58
C PRO A 181 16.91 -12.92 23.57
N GLU A 182 16.24 -13.37 24.63
CA GLU A 182 14.78 -13.31 24.75
C GLU A 182 14.28 -11.87 24.93
N THR A 183 14.97 -11.05 25.72
CA THR A 183 14.65 -9.62 25.88
C THR A 183 14.83 -8.88 24.55
N VAL A 184 15.91 -9.16 23.81
CA VAL A 184 16.16 -8.56 22.49
C VAL A 184 15.08 -8.99 21.50
N ALA A 185 14.69 -10.26 21.48
CA ALA A 185 13.62 -10.79 20.64
C ALA A 185 12.31 -10.05 20.88
N HIS A 186 11.92 -9.95 22.16
CA HIS A 186 10.68 -9.30 22.57
C HIS A 186 10.67 -7.82 22.19
N PHE A 187 11.77 -7.13 22.48
CA PHE A 187 11.94 -5.72 22.13
C PHE A 187 11.85 -5.50 20.61
N VAL A 188 12.56 -6.30 19.79
CA VAL A 188 12.47 -6.21 18.32
C VAL A 188 11.05 -6.44 17.82
N ASN A 189 10.33 -7.42 18.38
CA ASN A 189 8.92 -7.67 18.03
C ASN A 189 8.03 -6.45 18.35
N ARG A 190 8.26 -5.75 19.47
CA ARG A 190 7.56 -4.50 19.79
C ARG A 190 7.82 -3.41 18.75
N LEU A 191 9.08 -3.21 18.36
CA LEU A 191 9.44 -2.20 17.36
C LEU A 191 8.76 -2.47 16.01
N VAL A 192 8.81 -3.73 15.54
CA VAL A 192 8.14 -4.17 14.31
C VAL A 192 6.63 -3.94 14.41
N PHE A 193 6.03 -4.32 15.54
CA PHE A 193 4.60 -4.14 15.75
C PHE A 193 4.20 -2.65 15.74
N CYS A 194 4.98 -1.77 16.38
CA CYS A 194 4.70 -0.33 16.36
C CYS A 194 4.70 0.24 14.94
N MET A 195 5.64 -0.18 14.08
CA MET A 195 5.68 0.25 12.68
C MET A 195 4.47 -0.26 11.88
N PHE A 196 4.06 -1.53 12.05
CA PHE A 196 2.81 -2.03 11.46
C PHE A 196 1.59 -1.26 11.96
N ALA A 197 1.51 -1.04 13.27
CA ALA A 197 0.36 -0.43 13.91
C ALA A 197 0.12 1.01 13.46
N GLU A 198 1.17 1.80 13.23
CA GLU A 198 1.00 3.17 12.73
C GLU A 198 0.63 3.23 11.25
N ASP A 199 1.11 2.28 10.43
CA ASP A 199 0.84 2.25 8.99
C ASP A 199 -0.56 1.76 8.65
N VAL A 200 -1.13 0.87 9.47
CA VAL A 200 -2.54 0.44 9.36
C VAL A 200 -3.51 1.33 10.15
N GLY A 201 -3.01 2.42 10.77
CA GLY A 201 -3.82 3.46 11.42
C GLY A 201 -4.27 3.15 12.85
N LEU A 202 -3.69 2.14 13.52
CA LEU A 202 -3.96 1.85 14.93
C LEU A 202 -3.17 2.77 15.88
N LEU A 203 -1.92 3.09 15.54
CA LEU A 203 -1.18 4.16 16.21
C LEU A 203 -1.36 5.47 15.41
N PRO A 204 -1.75 6.57 16.07
CA PRO A 204 -2.10 7.80 15.37
C PRO A 204 -0.88 8.52 14.82
N ASN A 205 -1.07 9.28 13.73
CA ASN A 205 -0.16 10.35 13.30
C ASN A 205 1.32 9.95 13.20
N LYS A 206 1.62 8.73 12.73
CA LYS A 206 2.99 8.20 12.60
C LYS A 206 3.79 8.40 13.90
N LEU A 207 3.15 8.14 15.05
CA LEU A 207 3.67 8.43 16.38
C LEU A 207 5.06 7.80 16.60
N PHE A 208 5.24 6.55 16.19
CA PHE A 208 6.49 5.83 16.41
C PHE A 208 7.59 6.33 15.47
N THR A 209 7.28 6.56 14.19
CA THR A 209 8.21 7.22 13.26
C THR A 209 8.65 8.59 13.79
N ARG A 210 7.73 9.44 14.25
CA ARG A 210 8.08 10.77 14.80
C ARG A 210 8.94 10.68 16.06
N MET A 211 8.70 9.69 16.92
CA MET A 211 9.55 9.42 18.08
C MET A 211 10.98 9.08 17.66
N LEU A 212 11.15 8.19 16.67
CA LEU A 212 12.46 7.85 16.11
C LEU A 212 13.17 9.06 15.47
N GLU A 213 12.42 9.90 14.76
CA GLU A 213 12.94 11.16 14.19
C GLU A 213 13.40 12.15 15.27
N GLY A 214 12.64 12.27 16.37
CA GLY A 214 13.03 13.08 17.53
C GLY A 214 14.33 12.60 18.17
N CYS A 215 14.52 11.28 18.27
CA CYS A 215 15.73 10.67 18.83
C CYS A 215 16.94 10.70 17.87
N ALA A 216 16.80 11.18 16.63
CA ALA A 216 17.86 11.12 15.62
C ALA A 216 19.18 11.79 16.03
N ARG A 217 19.13 12.83 16.88
CA ARG A 217 20.31 13.52 17.42
C ARG A 217 20.58 13.22 18.90
N ALA A 218 19.67 12.49 19.53
CA ALA A 218 19.73 12.12 20.94
C ALA A 218 19.28 10.66 21.14
N PRO A 219 20.04 9.66 20.65
CA PRO A 219 19.63 8.25 20.73
C PRO A 219 19.32 7.75 22.15
N PHE A 220 19.98 8.35 23.16
CA PHE A 220 19.79 8.04 24.56
C PHE A 220 18.38 8.35 25.08
N GLU A 221 17.61 9.22 24.41
CA GLU A 221 16.22 9.52 24.77
C GLU A 221 15.25 8.43 24.32
N PHE A 222 15.66 7.57 23.38
CA PHE A 222 14.80 6.54 22.80
C PHE A 222 14.19 5.63 23.86
N GLU A 223 15.01 5.14 24.80
CA GLU A 223 14.57 4.18 25.81
C GLU A 223 13.40 4.75 26.64
N GLY A 224 13.54 5.99 27.12
CA GLY A 224 12.49 6.65 27.90
C GLY A 224 11.22 6.90 27.09
N HIS A 225 11.35 7.37 25.84
CA HIS A 225 10.18 7.59 24.98
C HIS A 225 9.46 6.27 24.62
N ALA A 226 10.22 5.23 24.31
CA ALA A 226 9.69 3.91 23.96
C ALA A 226 9.00 3.25 25.16
N ALA A 227 9.56 3.35 26.36
CA ALA A 227 8.93 2.84 27.58
C ALA A 227 7.56 3.49 27.82
N VAL A 228 7.46 4.83 27.68
CA VAL A 228 6.17 5.54 27.80
C VAL A 228 5.16 5.06 26.76
N LEU A 229 5.60 4.83 25.51
CA LEU A 229 4.74 4.28 24.46
C LEU A 229 4.28 2.86 24.81
N PHE A 230 5.18 1.97 25.21
CA PHE A 230 4.86 0.58 25.54
C PHE A 230 3.91 0.48 26.73
N GLN A 231 4.12 1.31 27.76
CA GLN A 231 3.20 1.44 28.89
C GLN A 231 1.80 1.88 28.44
N ALA A 232 1.71 2.87 27.54
CA ALA A 232 0.43 3.30 26.98
C ALA A 232 -0.24 2.20 26.14
N MET A 233 0.55 1.39 25.43
CA MET A 233 0.03 0.26 24.64
C MET A 233 -0.43 -0.93 25.51
N GLN A 234 0.15 -1.11 26.71
CA GLN A 234 -0.24 -2.14 27.68
C GLN A 234 -1.66 -1.93 28.21
N GLY A 235 -1.98 -0.69 28.63
CA GLY A 235 -3.22 -0.37 29.37
C GLY A 235 -4.19 0.57 28.66
N GLY A 236 -3.80 1.11 27.50
CA GLY A 236 -4.41 2.31 26.94
C GLY A 236 -3.93 3.56 27.68
N GLY A 237 -3.89 4.70 27.00
CA GLY A 237 -3.40 5.92 27.63
C GLY A 237 -3.08 7.04 26.65
N ARG A 238 -2.06 7.84 27.00
CA ARG A 238 -1.61 8.95 26.16
C ARG A 238 -0.09 8.98 26.09
N VAL A 239 0.43 9.33 24.91
CA VAL A 239 1.83 9.65 24.68
C VAL A 239 1.87 11.11 24.24
N GLY A 240 2.35 11.99 25.11
CA GLY A 240 2.13 13.42 24.95
C GLY A 240 0.64 13.75 24.93
N PHE A 241 0.16 14.34 23.82
CA PHE A 241 -1.25 14.67 23.61
C PHE A 241 -2.04 13.60 22.83
N GLU A 242 -1.34 12.63 22.23
CA GLU A 242 -1.93 11.61 21.36
C GLU A 242 -2.58 10.50 22.20
N ALA A 243 -3.78 10.08 21.82
CA ALA A 243 -4.46 8.96 22.46
C ALA A 243 -3.94 7.64 21.90
N VAL A 244 -3.53 6.73 22.77
CA VAL A 244 -3.04 5.40 22.41
C VAL A 244 -4.05 4.37 22.90
N GLY A 245 -4.50 3.52 21.97
CA GLY A 245 -5.42 2.44 22.27
C GLY A 245 -4.80 1.38 23.19
N TRP A 246 -5.66 0.58 23.81
CA TRP A 246 -5.24 -0.60 24.53
C TRP A 246 -4.93 -1.73 23.54
N PHE A 247 -3.66 -2.10 23.41
CA PHE A 247 -3.22 -3.21 22.55
C PHE A 247 -3.16 -4.51 23.33
N ASN A 248 -2.55 -4.48 24.53
CA ASN A 248 -2.37 -5.62 25.43
C ASN A 248 -1.72 -6.84 24.75
N GLY A 249 -1.94 -8.02 25.34
CA GLY A 249 -1.40 -9.31 24.94
C GLY A 249 -0.04 -9.55 25.57
N GLY A 250 0.54 -10.73 25.30
CA GLY A 250 1.88 -11.05 25.79
C GLY A 250 2.99 -10.16 25.20
N LEU A 251 2.70 -9.32 24.19
CA LEU A 251 3.72 -8.49 23.54
C LEU A 251 4.01 -7.18 24.30
N PHE A 252 3.00 -6.52 24.86
CA PHE A 252 3.13 -5.27 25.63
C PHE A 252 2.74 -5.50 27.10
N ASP A 253 3.14 -6.64 27.66
CA ASP A 253 2.88 -7.04 29.04
C ASP A 253 3.75 -6.30 30.07
N ASP A 254 4.79 -5.59 29.62
CA ASP A 254 5.59 -4.63 30.36
C ASP A 254 6.02 -3.45 29.47
N ASP A 255 6.75 -2.49 30.04
CA ASP A 255 7.26 -1.28 29.36
C ASP A 255 8.75 -1.38 29.00
N THR A 256 9.35 -2.57 29.07
CA THR A 256 10.78 -2.78 28.80
C THR A 256 11.17 -2.25 27.42
N ALA A 257 12.04 -1.25 27.42
CA ALA A 257 12.74 -0.74 26.25
C ALA A 257 14.25 -0.91 26.43
N LEU A 258 15.00 -1.03 25.34
CA LEU A 258 16.46 -1.16 25.39
C LEU A 258 17.13 0.15 24.92
N PRO A 259 18.28 0.51 25.49
CA PRO A 259 19.05 1.68 25.06
C PRO A 259 19.55 1.49 23.63
N LEU A 260 19.38 2.51 22.80
CA LEU A 260 19.81 2.51 21.42
C LEU A 260 21.00 3.45 21.21
N GLU A 261 21.93 3.02 20.35
CA GLU A 261 23.00 3.87 19.84
C GLU A 261 22.60 4.49 18.49
N GLN A 262 23.42 5.43 18.01
CA GLN A 262 23.13 6.18 16.78
C GLN A 262 22.82 5.26 15.58
N ALA A 263 23.62 4.22 15.38
CA ALA A 263 23.43 3.27 14.28
C ALA A 263 22.10 2.50 14.38
N ASP A 264 21.61 2.25 15.59
CA ASP A 264 20.31 1.59 15.81
C ASP A 264 19.15 2.50 15.44
N VAL A 265 19.21 3.76 15.90
CA VAL A 265 18.18 4.76 15.58
C VAL A 265 18.15 5.03 14.08
N ASP A 266 19.31 5.11 13.43
CA ASP A 266 19.37 5.31 11.97
C ASP A 266 18.79 4.12 11.21
N ASP A 267 19.12 2.88 11.59
CA ASP A 267 18.52 1.68 11.00
C ASP A 267 17.00 1.63 11.18
N LEU A 268 16.51 1.96 12.38
CA LEU A 268 15.08 1.99 12.68
C LEU A 268 14.36 3.12 11.95
N ARG A 269 14.98 4.29 11.75
CA ARG A 269 14.40 5.39 10.98
C ARG A 269 14.26 5.04 9.51
N GLU A 270 15.26 4.39 8.92
CA GLU A 270 15.14 3.90 7.55
C GLU A 270 14.07 2.81 7.44
N ALA A 271 13.98 1.89 8.41
CA ALA A 271 12.94 0.89 8.46
C ALA A 271 11.53 1.50 8.62
N ALA A 272 11.37 2.51 9.47
CA ALA A 272 10.09 3.18 9.72
C ALA A 272 9.57 4.01 8.53
N ARG A 273 10.44 4.36 7.57
CA ARG A 273 10.03 5.03 6.31
C ARG A 273 9.47 4.07 5.26
N LEU A 274 9.67 2.77 5.43
CA LEU A 274 9.05 1.78 4.55
C LEU A 274 7.54 1.80 4.77
N ASP A 275 6.77 1.44 3.74
CA ASP A 275 5.33 1.22 3.90
C ASP A 275 5.11 -0.19 4.47
N TRP A 276 4.85 -0.25 5.77
CA TRP A 276 4.62 -1.50 6.50
C TRP A 276 3.30 -2.16 6.13
N SER A 277 2.37 -1.47 5.44
CA SER A 277 1.21 -2.14 4.84
C SER A 277 1.60 -3.06 3.66
N GLU A 278 2.78 -2.84 3.06
CA GLU A 278 3.32 -3.63 1.94
C GLU A 278 4.34 -4.70 2.37
N ILE A 279 4.69 -4.75 3.67
CA ILE A 279 5.58 -5.76 4.24
C ILE A 279 4.80 -7.05 4.53
N ASP A 280 5.33 -8.19 4.10
CA ASP A 280 4.69 -9.48 4.31
C ASP A 280 4.86 -9.92 5.78
N PRO A 281 3.81 -10.44 6.46
CA PRO A 281 3.89 -10.92 7.84
C PRO A 281 4.98 -11.98 8.08
N SER A 282 5.43 -12.66 7.03
CA SER A 282 6.61 -13.54 7.06
C SER A 282 7.89 -12.86 7.54
N ILE A 283 7.94 -11.51 7.59
CA ILE A 283 9.04 -10.79 8.21
C ILE A 283 9.35 -11.33 9.59
N LEU A 284 8.33 -11.63 10.42
CA LEU A 284 8.53 -12.23 11.74
C LEU A 284 9.29 -13.56 11.60
N GLY A 285 8.84 -14.47 10.75
CA GLY A 285 9.57 -15.73 10.48
C GLY A 285 11.03 -15.51 10.08
N THR A 286 11.30 -14.56 9.18
CA THR A 286 12.67 -14.24 8.77
C THR A 286 13.51 -13.60 9.86
N LEU A 287 12.90 -12.81 10.77
CA LEU A 287 13.55 -12.24 11.94
C LEU A 287 13.87 -13.31 12.97
N PHE A 288 12.95 -14.27 13.18
CA PHE A 288 13.19 -15.43 14.03
C PHE A 288 14.33 -16.29 13.46
N GLU A 289 14.39 -16.50 12.15
CA GLU A 289 15.46 -17.30 11.53
C GLU A 289 16.83 -16.59 11.51
N ARG A 290 16.85 -15.27 11.25
CA ARG A 290 18.09 -14.50 11.03
C ARG A 290 18.60 -13.79 12.29
N GLY A 291 17.70 -13.45 13.22
CA GLY A 291 17.96 -12.60 14.38
C GLY A 291 17.99 -13.34 15.72
N LEU A 292 17.41 -14.54 15.80
CA LEU A 292 17.42 -15.33 17.03
C LEU A 292 18.51 -16.40 17.02
N ASP A 293 19.09 -16.56 18.19
CA ASP A 293 20.23 -17.38 18.55
C ASP A 293 20.71 -18.43 17.52
N PRO A 294 21.89 -18.25 16.89
CA PRO A 294 22.46 -19.23 15.95
C PRO A 294 22.51 -20.66 16.51
N ASP A 295 22.71 -20.80 17.83
CA ASP A 295 22.80 -22.09 18.51
C ASP A 295 21.43 -22.79 18.67
N LYS A 296 20.32 -22.03 18.67
CA LYS A 296 18.95 -22.60 18.67
C LYS A 296 18.45 -22.91 17.25
N ARG A 297 19.11 -22.41 16.20
CA ARG A 297 18.69 -22.55 14.80
C ARG A 297 18.70 -23.99 14.30
N SER A 298 19.74 -24.76 14.64
CA SER A 298 19.86 -26.18 14.25
C SER A 298 18.98 -27.11 15.10
N GLN A 299 18.71 -26.74 16.35
CA GLN A 299 17.97 -27.58 17.30
C GLN A 299 16.45 -27.52 17.11
N LEU A 300 15.92 -26.39 16.60
CA LEU A 300 14.47 -26.19 16.44
C LEU A 300 13.94 -26.52 15.04
N GLY A 301 14.82 -26.84 14.07
CA GLY A 301 14.40 -27.01 12.66
C GLY A 301 13.74 -25.74 12.09
N ALA A 302 14.09 -24.58 12.63
CA ALA A 302 13.45 -23.28 12.37
C ALA A 302 13.90 -22.71 11.02
N HIS A 303 13.62 -23.45 9.94
CA HIS A 303 13.69 -22.92 8.59
C HIS A 303 12.37 -22.26 8.26
N TYR A 304 12.44 -21.00 7.82
CA TYR A 304 11.28 -20.38 7.21
C TYR A 304 10.89 -21.16 5.95
N THR A 305 9.63 -21.59 5.89
CA THR A 305 9.04 -22.15 4.67
C THR A 305 8.51 -21.00 3.84
N ASP A 306 9.04 -20.83 2.63
CA ASP A 306 8.59 -19.79 1.72
C ASP A 306 7.10 -19.92 1.36
N ARG A 307 6.48 -18.79 1.05
CA ARG A 307 5.05 -18.69 0.73
C ARG A 307 4.65 -19.68 -0.35
N ASP A 308 5.43 -19.82 -1.42
CA ASP A 308 5.10 -20.72 -2.52
C ASP A 308 5.02 -22.17 -2.06
N LYS A 309 5.97 -22.62 -1.23
CA LYS A 309 5.91 -23.94 -0.58
C LYS A 309 4.74 -24.09 0.38
N ILE A 310 4.40 -23.06 1.17
CA ILE A 310 3.19 -23.07 2.01
C ILE A 310 1.95 -23.29 1.15
N MET A 311 1.85 -22.57 0.02
CA MET A 311 0.72 -22.64 -0.88
C MET A 311 0.60 -23.98 -1.62
N LEU A 312 1.68 -24.77 -1.76
CA LEU A 312 1.60 -26.14 -2.28
C LEU A 312 0.73 -27.06 -1.42
N ILE A 313 0.57 -26.76 -0.13
CA ILE A 313 -0.30 -27.51 0.79
C ILE A 313 -1.64 -26.79 0.97
N VAL A 314 -1.59 -25.48 1.23
CA VAL A 314 -2.80 -24.68 1.50
C VAL A 314 -3.77 -24.70 0.31
N ASN A 315 -3.26 -24.59 -0.93
CA ASN A 315 -4.12 -24.60 -2.11
C ASN A 315 -4.93 -25.91 -2.28
N PRO A 316 -4.31 -27.10 -2.34
CA PRO A 316 -5.06 -28.33 -2.56
C PRO A 316 -5.90 -28.76 -1.35
N VAL A 317 -5.47 -28.45 -0.12
CA VAL A 317 -6.13 -28.95 1.10
C VAL A 317 -7.22 -28.02 1.62
N ILE A 318 -7.08 -26.70 1.44
CA ILE A 318 -8.00 -25.71 2.01
C ILE A 318 -8.68 -24.90 0.91
N VAL A 319 -7.91 -24.24 0.05
CA VAL A 319 -8.47 -23.25 -0.90
C VAL A 319 -9.36 -23.92 -1.94
N ARG A 320 -8.86 -24.93 -2.67
CA ARG A 320 -9.64 -25.57 -3.75
C ARG A 320 -10.93 -26.24 -3.25
N PRO A 321 -10.93 -26.97 -2.11
CA PRO A 321 -12.17 -27.52 -1.57
C PRO A 321 -13.20 -26.45 -1.20
N LEU A 322 -12.78 -25.38 -0.51
CA LEU A 322 -13.68 -24.30 -0.10
C LEU A 322 -14.18 -23.47 -1.29
N GLU A 323 -13.35 -23.24 -2.30
CA GLU A 323 -13.77 -22.58 -3.54
C GLU A 323 -14.81 -23.39 -4.30
N ALA A 324 -14.69 -24.72 -4.32
CA ALA A 324 -15.68 -25.60 -4.95
C ALA A 324 -17.02 -25.56 -4.21
N GLU A 325 -17.01 -25.67 -2.88
CA GLU A 325 -18.20 -25.55 -2.03
C GLU A 325 -18.86 -24.17 -2.16
N TRP A 326 -18.05 -23.11 -2.21
CA TRP A 326 -18.51 -21.76 -2.47
C TRP A 326 -19.16 -21.62 -3.85
N ALA A 327 -18.57 -22.18 -4.90
CA ALA A 327 -19.12 -22.10 -6.24
C ALA A 327 -20.52 -22.74 -6.34
N GLU A 328 -20.73 -23.89 -5.68
CA GLU A 328 -22.04 -24.54 -5.59
C GLU A 328 -23.05 -23.68 -4.82
N THR A 329 -22.64 -23.17 -3.65
CA THR A 329 -23.48 -22.29 -2.82
C THR A 329 -23.87 -21.03 -3.57
N LYS A 330 -22.91 -20.38 -4.22
CA LYS A 330 -23.12 -19.17 -5.02
C LYS A 330 -24.09 -19.42 -6.17
N ALA A 331 -23.97 -20.54 -6.88
CA ALA A 331 -24.92 -20.91 -7.93
C ALA A 331 -26.35 -21.06 -7.40
N GLY A 332 -26.51 -21.64 -6.20
CA GLY A 332 -27.80 -21.72 -5.50
C GLY A 332 -28.39 -20.36 -5.16
N ILE A 333 -27.56 -19.43 -4.66
CA ILE A 333 -27.96 -18.05 -4.36
C ILE A 333 -28.38 -17.31 -5.63
N ASP A 334 -27.57 -17.37 -6.69
CA ASP A 334 -27.84 -16.70 -7.96
C ASP A 334 -29.17 -17.21 -8.58
N ALA A 335 -29.44 -18.52 -8.49
CA ALA A 335 -30.69 -19.11 -8.95
C ALA A 335 -31.93 -18.70 -8.12
N ALA A 336 -31.76 -18.48 -6.81
CA ALA A 336 -32.83 -17.99 -5.95
C ALA A 336 -33.15 -16.50 -6.23
N LEU A 337 -32.11 -15.68 -6.41
CA LEU A 337 -32.25 -14.26 -6.77
C LEU A 337 -32.92 -14.07 -8.12
N ALA A 338 -32.61 -14.90 -9.12
CA ALA A 338 -33.24 -14.83 -10.44
C ALA A 338 -34.74 -15.22 -10.43
N LYS A 339 -35.23 -15.87 -9.36
CA LYS A 339 -36.64 -16.24 -9.19
C LYS A 339 -37.45 -15.21 -8.39
N ALA A 340 -36.79 -14.28 -7.71
CA ALA A 340 -37.40 -13.24 -6.87
C ALA A 340 -37.75 -12.00 -7.71
#